data_AF-A0A936U560-F1
#
_entry.id   AF-A0A936U560-F1
#
_cell.length_a   1.000
_cell.length_b   1.000
_cell.length_c   1.000
_cell.angle_alpha   90.00
_cell.angle_beta   90.00
_cell.angle_gamma   90.00
#
_symmetry.space_group_name_H-M   'P 1'
#
loop_
_entity.id
_entity.type
_entity.pdbx_description
1 polymer ?
#
loop_
_entity_poly.entity_id
_entity_poly.type
_entity_poly.pdbx_seq_one_letter_code
_entity_poly.pdbx_strand_id
1 'polypeptide(L)'
;MLSRNIELGNTLQESLTTSQKTLATSVTQALTAQQDWVQKAIASAKAQQDAERLRVSALWWSEALYSPRLRRSYRELPPAAAAVVMALDLINLTPRLPPASVGYLLAETVGRLPEAGFDRQRPLAEWLDALRGASGVDLSPIGAALCAPPAQGRVSVRDVLTATLRGSVVDATLLKRLPGGADTPMSLPKLAHALFRQEKALILAGGKP
;
A
#
# COMPACT_ATOMS: atom_id res chain seq x y z
N MET A 1 79.02 -15.97 14.03
CA MET A 1 78.34 -17.05 13.27
C MET A 1 77.02 -17.44 13.92
N LEU A 2 76.98 -17.80 15.22
CA LEU A 2 75.75 -18.20 15.94
C LEU A 2 74.64 -17.13 15.99
N SER A 3 74.96 -15.86 16.27
CA SER A 3 73.95 -14.78 16.36
C SER A 3 73.22 -14.49 15.03
N ARG A 4 73.90 -14.68 13.90
CA ARG A 4 73.35 -14.43 12.56
C ARG A 4 72.33 -15.50 12.13
N ASN A 5 72.53 -16.75 12.59
CA ASN A 5 71.57 -17.83 12.37
C ASN A 5 70.31 -17.69 13.23
N ILE A 6 70.42 -17.10 14.43
CA ILE A 6 69.27 -16.84 15.31
C ILE A 6 68.41 -15.70 14.72
N GLU A 7 69.01 -14.64 14.19
CA GLU A 7 68.28 -13.56 13.49
C GLU A 7 67.55 -14.08 12.22
N LEU A 8 68.21 -14.94 11.43
CA LEU A 8 67.59 -15.57 10.27
C LEU A 8 66.41 -16.49 10.65
N GLY A 9 66.52 -17.22 11.77
CA GLY A 9 65.42 -18.05 12.29
C GLY A 9 64.21 -17.21 12.72
N ASN A 10 64.46 -16.12 13.45
CA ASN A 10 63.39 -15.23 13.93
C ASN A 10 62.67 -14.51 12.77
N THR A 11 63.39 -14.01 11.79
CA THR A 11 62.81 -13.32 10.62
C THR A 11 61.97 -14.25 9.75
N LEU A 12 62.39 -15.51 9.57
CA LEU A 12 61.59 -16.52 8.88
C LEU A 12 60.30 -16.82 9.64
N GLN A 13 60.37 -16.99 10.96
CA GLN A 13 59.20 -17.26 11.80
C GLN A 13 58.21 -16.08 11.80
N GLU A 14 58.71 -14.85 11.79
CA GLU A 14 57.90 -13.63 11.70
C GLU A 14 57.23 -13.49 10.32
N SER A 15 57.93 -13.84 9.23
CA SER A 15 57.36 -13.87 7.89
C SER A 15 56.26 -14.93 7.73
N LEU A 16 56.44 -16.10 8.36
CA LEU A 16 55.49 -17.21 8.31
C LEU A 16 54.21 -16.86 9.07
N THR A 17 54.34 -16.31 10.28
CA THR A 17 53.21 -15.88 11.12
C THR A 17 52.45 -14.72 10.47
N THR A 18 53.16 -13.76 9.85
CA THR A 18 52.55 -12.69 9.08
C THR A 18 51.76 -13.23 7.89
N SER A 19 52.35 -14.16 7.12
CA SER A 19 51.69 -14.78 5.97
C SER A 19 50.44 -15.57 6.38
N GLN A 20 50.52 -16.34 7.48
CA GLN A 20 49.38 -17.07 8.04
C GLN A 20 48.25 -16.12 8.47
N LYS A 21 48.60 -15.02 9.15
CA LYS A 21 47.63 -14.00 9.60
C LYS A 21 46.96 -13.30 8.41
N THR A 22 47.73 -12.97 7.38
CA THR A 22 47.20 -12.36 6.16
C THR A 22 46.27 -13.31 5.41
N LEU A 23 46.65 -14.59 5.27
CA LEU A 23 45.79 -15.62 4.67
C LEU A 23 44.49 -15.78 5.46
N ALA A 24 44.56 -15.95 6.78
CA ALA A 24 43.38 -16.09 7.63
C ALA A 24 42.44 -14.87 7.52
N THR A 25 43.02 -13.67 7.47
CA THR A 25 42.27 -12.42 7.30
C THR A 25 41.59 -12.37 5.92
N SER A 26 42.32 -12.71 4.85
CA SER A 26 41.80 -12.71 3.48
C SER A 26 40.66 -13.73 3.28
N VAL A 27 40.79 -14.93 3.87
CA VAL A 27 39.75 -15.96 3.83
C VAL A 27 38.52 -15.48 4.61
N THR A 28 38.70 -14.91 5.79
CA THR A 28 37.58 -14.37 6.60
C THR A 28 36.86 -13.27 5.84
N GLN A 29 37.59 -12.33 5.24
CA GLN A 29 37.01 -11.25 4.43
C GLN A 29 36.24 -11.80 3.21
N ALA A 30 36.79 -12.80 2.53
CA ALA A 30 36.13 -13.44 1.39
C ALA A 30 34.84 -14.15 1.81
N LEU A 31 34.84 -14.88 2.94
CA LEU A 31 33.65 -15.54 3.47
C LEU A 31 32.58 -14.52 3.86
N THR A 32 32.93 -13.43 4.54
CA THR A 32 31.99 -12.37 4.91
C THR A 32 31.41 -11.70 3.67
N ALA A 33 32.25 -11.37 2.68
CA ALA A 33 31.80 -10.78 1.42
C ALA A 33 30.86 -11.72 0.66
N GLN A 34 31.14 -13.03 0.67
CA GLN A 34 30.28 -14.03 0.06
C GLN A 34 28.94 -14.15 0.79
N GLN A 35 28.95 -14.16 2.13
CA GLN A 35 27.72 -14.17 2.94
C GLN A 35 26.84 -12.95 2.65
N ASP A 36 27.44 -11.75 2.64
CA ASP A 36 26.74 -10.51 2.32
C ASP A 36 26.17 -10.52 0.90
N TRP A 37 26.94 -11.03 -0.07
CA TRP A 37 26.49 -11.15 -1.44
C TRP A 37 25.30 -12.11 -1.57
N VAL A 38 25.37 -13.28 -0.93
CA VAL A 38 24.26 -14.25 -0.92
C VAL A 38 23.01 -13.64 -0.26
N GLN A 39 23.16 -12.96 0.88
CA GLN A 39 22.03 -12.31 1.55
C GLN A 39 21.39 -11.23 0.67
N LYS A 40 22.19 -10.40 0.00
CA LYS A 40 21.70 -9.38 -0.94
C LYS A 40 21.01 -10.00 -2.15
N ALA A 41 21.55 -11.09 -2.69
CA ALA A 41 20.95 -11.81 -3.81
C ALA A 41 19.59 -12.44 -3.45
N ILE A 42 19.48 -13.02 -2.25
CA ILE A 42 18.20 -13.56 -1.76
C ILE A 42 17.19 -12.43 -1.54
N ALA A 43 17.61 -11.32 -0.93
CA ALA A 43 16.74 -10.16 -0.70
C ALA A 43 16.24 -9.54 -2.00
N SER A 44 17.10 -9.40 -3.02
CA SER A 44 16.71 -8.85 -4.32
C SER A 44 15.77 -9.79 -5.07
N ALA A 45 16.04 -11.09 -5.07
CA ALA A 45 15.16 -12.09 -5.69
C ALA A 45 13.77 -12.09 -5.04
N LYS A 46 13.71 -12.01 -3.70
CA LYS A 46 12.44 -11.90 -2.97
C LYS A 46 11.69 -10.63 -3.33
N ALA A 47 12.37 -9.48 -3.36
CA ALA A 47 11.74 -8.22 -3.73
C ALA A 47 11.18 -8.24 -5.16
N GLN A 48 11.88 -8.90 -6.10
CA GLN A 48 11.40 -9.10 -7.47
C GLN A 48 10.14 -9.99 -7.49
N GLN A 49 10.15 -11.13 -6.81
CA GLN A 49 9.00 -12.02 -6.71
C GLN A 49 7.79 -11.34 -6.07
N ASP A 50 7.98 -10.57 -5.00
CA ASP A 50 6.90 -9.83 -4.34
C ASP A 50 6.31 -8.75 -5.27
N ALA A 51 7.15 -8.05 -6.04
CA ALA A 51 6.71 -7.06 -7.02
C ALA A 51 5.93 -7.70 -8.19
N GLU A 52 6.38 -8.85 -8.69
CA GLU A 52 5.67 -9.61 -9.73
C GLU A 52 4.33 -10.14 -9.23
N ARG A 53 4.32 -10.74 -8.04
CA ARG A 53 3.08 -11.21 -7.40
C ARG A 53 2.08 -10.08 -7.23
N LEU A 54 2.53 -8.90 -6.79
CA LEU A 54 1.66 -7.73 -6.68
C LEU A 54 1.05 -7.35 -8.03
N ARG A 55 1.86 -7.27 -9.09
CA ARG A 55 1.38 -6.91 -10.44
C ARG A 55 0.35 -7.91 -10.96
N VAL A 56 0.63 -9.20 -10.84
CA VAL A 56 -0.27 -10.27 -11.28
C VAL A 56 -1.56 -10.26 -10.47
N SER A 57 -1.48 -10.17 -9.14
CA SER A 57 -2.67 -10.10 -8.27
C SER A 57 -3.52 -8.87 -8.54
N ALA A 58 -2.90 -7.70 -8.73
CA ALA A 58 -3.61 -6.47 -9.03
C ALA A 58 -4.30 -6.53 -10.40
N LEU A 59 -3.64 -7.12 -11.41
CA LEU A 59 -4.22 -7.32 -12.73
C LEU A 59 -5.38 -8.32 -12.70
N TRP A 60 -5.23 -9.44 -12.00
CA TRP A 60 -6.32 -10.40 -11.82
C TRP A 60 -7.51 -9.78 -11.11
N TRP A 61 -7.27 -9.02 -10.05
CA TRP A 61 -8.32 -8.29 -9.35
C TRP A 61 -9.04 -7.30 -10.26
N SER A 62 -8.30 -6.54 -11.09
CA SER A 62 -8.90 -5.56 -12.00
C SER A 62 -9.73 -6.19 -13.11
N GLU A 63 -9.35 -7.39 -13.57
CA GLU A 63 -10.10 -8.10 -14.61
C GLU A 63 -11.28 -8.92 -14.07
N ALA A 64 -11.11 -9.57 -12.92
CA ALA A 64 -12.16 -10.40 -12.32
C ALA A 64 -13.37 -9.56 -11.83
N LEU A 65 -13.15 -8.29 -11.51
CA LEU A 65 -14.17 -7.36 -10.99
C LEU A 65 -15.02 -7.99 -9.88
N TYR A 66 -14.34 -8.64 -8.93
CA TYR A 66 -14.95 -9.41 -7.86
C TYR A 66 -14.45 -8.94 -6.50
N SER A 67 -15.37 -8.75 -5.56
CA SER A 67 -15.04 -8.41 -4.17
C SER A 67 -14.79 -9.66 -3.34
N PRO A 68 -13.58 -9.88 -2.81
CA PRO A 68 -13.34 -10.96 -1.84
C PRO A 68 -14.11 -10.75 -0.53
N ARG A 69 -14.31 -9.49 -0.11
CA ARG A 69 -15.04 -9.15 1.13
C ARG A 69 -16.53 -9.44 1.01
N LEU A 70 -17.16 -9.02 -0.10
CA LEU A 70 -18.61 -9.17 -0.30
C LEU A 70 -19.01 -10.46 -1.04
N ARG A 71 -18.02 -11.20 -1.53
CA ARG A 71 -18.16 -12.44 -2.30
C ARG A 71 -19.12 -12.33 -3.49
N ARG A 72 -19.03 -11.22 -4.23
CA ARG A 72 -19.88 -10.94 -5.41
C ARG A 72 -19.19 -10.02 -6.40
N SER A 73 -19.72 -9.92 -7.62
CA SER A 73 -19.18 -9.01 -8.63
C SER A 73 -19.40 -7.55 -8.23
N TYR A 74 -18.41 -6.70 -8.49
CA TYR A 74 -18.58 -5.24 -8.36
C TYR A 74 -19.65 -4.69 -9.30
N ARG A 75 -19.95 -5.39 -10.41
CA ARG A 75 -20.99 -5.00 -11.36
C ARG A 75 -22.42 -5.15 -10.81
N GLU A 76 -22.58 -5.94 -9.75
CA GLU A 76 -23.85 -6.15 -9.06
C GLU A 76 -24.08 -5.11 -7.95
N LEU A 77 -23.08 -4.27 -7.67
CA LEU A 77 -23.16 -3.23 -6.65
C LEU A 77 -23.59 -1.90 -7.27
N PRO A 78 -24.30 -1.03 -6.52
CA PRO A 78 -24.46 0.36 -6.91
C PRO A 78 -23.09 1.01 -7.18
N PRO A 79 -22.92 1.84 -8.23
CA PRO A 79 -21.61 2.33 -8.66
C PRO A 79 -20.79 3.00 -7.54
N ALA A 80 -21.44 3.80 -6.70
CA ALA A 80 -20.79 4.47 -5.58
C ALA A 80 -20.29 3.46 -4.53
N ALA A 81 -21.10 2.44 -4.20
CA ALA A 81 -20.70 1.36 -3.31
C ALA A 81 -19.56 0.54 -3.91
N ALA A 82 -19.64 0.20 -5.21
CA ALA A 82 -18.60 -0.52 -5.93
C ALA A 82 -17.25 0.21 -5.84
N ALA A 83 -17.21 1.51 -6.13
CA ALA A 83 -16.00 2.32 -6.10
C ALA A 83 -15.32 2.32 -4.71
N VAL A 84 -16.12 2.43 -3.64
CA VAL A 84 -15.62 2.38 -2.26
C VAL A 84 -15.08 0.99 -1.92
N VAL A 85 -15.86 -0.06 -2.18
CA VAL A 85 -15.46 -1.45 -1.86
C VAL A 85 -14.20 -1.83 -2.62
N MET A 86 -14.11 -1.46 -3.91
CA MET A 86 -12.92 -1.70 -4.74
C MET A 86 -11.66 -1.06 -4.15
N ALA A 87 -11.74 0.18 -3.69
CA ALA A 87 -10.61 0.83 -3.04
C ALA A 87 -10.15 0.06 -1.79
N LEU A 88 -11.09 -0.40 -0.97
CA LEU A 88 -10.80 -1.08 0.30
C LEU A 88 -10.36 -2.54 0.14
N ASP A 89 -10.83 -3.22 -0.90
CA ASP A 89 -10.34 -4.54 -1.30
C ASP A 89 -8.90 -4.43 -1.80
N LEU A 90 -8.61 -3.44 -2.64
CA LEU A 90 -7.27 -3.22 -3.17
C LEU A 90 -6.26 -2.85 -2.07
N ILE A 91 -6.68 -2.17 -1.00
CA ILE A 91 -5.81 -1.90 0.14
C ILE A 91 -5.27 -3.18 0.78
N ASN A 92 -6.12 -4.21 0.89
CA ASN A 92 -5.73 -5.51 1.47
C ASN A 92 -4.82 -6.32 0.54
N LEU A 93 -4.97 -6.15 -0.78
CA LEU A 93 -4.17 -6.86 -1.78
C LEU A 93 -2.77 -6.26 -1.99
N THR A 94 -2.55 -5.04 -1.49
CA THR A 94 -1.36 -4.25 -1.83
C THR A 94 -0.45 -4.06 -0.61
N PRO A 95 0.88 -3.98 -0.79
CA PRO A 95 1.80 -3.73 0.31
C PRO A 95 1.54 -2.37 0.96
N ARG A 96 2.23 -2.09 2.07
CA ARG A 96 2.07 -0.85 2.83
C ARG A 96 2.40 0.39 1.99
N LEU A 97 3.43 0.31 1.14
CA LEU A 97 3.83 1.32 0.16
C LEU A 97 3.68 0.76 -1.25
N PRO A 98 2.47 0.82 -1.84
CA PRO A 98 2.28 0.38 -3.21
C PRO A 98 2.89 1.42 -4.19
N PRO A 99 3.32 0.98 -5.39
CA PRO A 99 3.65 1.90 -6.48
C PRO A 99 2.46 2.79 -6.83
N ALA A 100 2.71 4.04 -7.25
CA ALA A 100 1.67 4.99 -7.61
C ALA A 100 0.73 4.47 -8.72
N SER A 101 1.24 3.64 -9.64
CA SER A 101 0.47 3.02 -10.72
C SER A 101 -0.71 2.18 -10.22
N VAL A 102 -0.65 1.64 -8.99
CA VAL A 102 -1.75 0.86 -8.40
C VAL A 102 -2.98 1.73 -8.16
N GLY A 103 -2.80 2.98 -7.72
CA GLY A 103 -3.90 3.93 -7.54
C GLY A 103 -4.55 4.34 -8.87
N TYR A 104 -3.76 4.45 -9.93
CA TYR A 104 -4.28 4.69 -11.28
C TYR A 104 -4.99 3.46 -11.85
N LEU A 105 -4.46 2.24 -11.64
CA LEU A 105 -5.14 1.00 -12.00
C LEU A 105 -6.53 0.91 -11.33
N LEU A 106 -6.63 1.28 -10.05
CA LEU A 106 -7.92 1.38 -9.37
C LEU A 106 -8.87 2.35 -10.07
N ALA A 107 -8.40 3.56 -10.37
CA ALA A 107 -9.22 4.57 -11.03
C ALA A 107 -9.73 4.07 -12.40
N GLU A 108 -8.84 3.52 -13.24
CA GLU A 108 -9.22 2.94 -14.53
C GLU A 108 -10.22 1.78 -14.38
N THR A 109 -10.01 0.91 -13.39
CA THR A 109 -10.90 -0.24 -13.16
C THR A 109 -12.29 0.19 -12.71
N VAL A 110 -12.37 1.19 -11.82
CA VAL A 110 -13.65 1.80 -11.44
C VAL A 110 -14.30 2.49 -12.65
N GLY A 111 -13.52 3.17 -13.48
CA GLY A 111 -14.00 3.82 -14.70
C GLY A 111 -14.61 2.86 -15.72
N ARG A 112 -14.24 1.56 -15.69
CA ARG A 112 -14.82 0.50 -16.52
C ARG A 112 -16.18 -0.01 -16.01
N LEU A 113 -16.62 0.37 -14.82
CA LEU A 113 -17.94 -0.01 -14.32
C LEU A 113 -19.04 0.80 -14.99
N PRO A 114 -20.24 0.22 -15.18
CA PRO A 114 -21.40 0.96 -15.66
C PRO A 114 -21.65 2.19 -14.79
N GLU A 115 -21.95 3.32 -15.44
CA GLU A 115 -22.30 4.57 -14.78
C GLU A 115 -21.20 5.21 -13.89
N ALA A 116 -19.95 4.71 -13.93
CA ALA A 116 -18.84 5.15 -13.08
C ALA A 116 -17.67 5.80 -13.84
N GLY A 117 -17.90 6.26 -15.08
CA GLY A 117 -16.87 6.85 -15.93
C GLY A 117 -16.23 8.13 -15.38
N PHE A 118 -15.05 8.48 -15.93
CA PHE A 118 -14.33 9.72 -15.56
C PHE A 118 -15.06 10.99 -16.00
N ASP A 119 -15.86 10.90 -17.05
CA ASP A 119 -16.73 11.95 -17.58
C ASP A 119 -17.87 12.32 -16.61
N ARG A 120 -18.27 11.39 -15.75
CA ARG A 120 -19.37 11.56 -14.81
C ARG A 120 -18.89 12.23 -13.52
N GLN A 121 -18.86 13.55 -13.57
CA GLN A 121 -18.56 14.39 -12.42
C GLN A 121 -19.85 14.72 -11.67
N ARG A 122 -19.87 14.50 -10.35
CA ARG A 122 -20.94 14.95 -9.46
C ARG A 122 -20.35 15.54 -8.18
N PRO A 123 -21.07 16.43 -7.49
CA PRO A 123 -20.73 16.84 -6.14
C PRO A 123 -20.46 15.64 -5.23
N LEU A 124 -19.50 15.76 -4.31
CA LEU A 124 -19.25 14.71 -3.31
C LEU A 124 -20.53 14.40 -2.52
N ALA A 125 -21.31 15.43 -2.16
CA ALA A 125 -22.58 15.27 -1.44
C ALA A 125 -23.52 14.25 -2.11
N GLU A 126 -23.67 14.33 -3.45
CA GLU A 126 -24.51 13.39 -4.20
C GLU A 126 -23.98 11.95 -4.15
N TRP A 127 -22.65 11.76 -4.17
CA TRP A 127 -22.08 10.42 -3.99
C TRP A 127 -22.30 9.87 -2.58
N LEU A 128 -22.29 10.73 -1.56
CA LEU A 128 -22.61 10.33 -0.19
C LEU A 128 -24.09 9.93 -0.06
N ASP A 129 -25.00 10.65 -0.72
CA ASP A 129 -26.42 10.29 -0.79
C ASP A 129 -26.62 8.96 -1.53
N ALA A 130 -25.93 8.77 -2.66
CA ALA A 130 -25.96 7.50 -3.40
C ALA A 130 -25.44 6.32 -2.56
N LEU A 131 -24.43 6.55 -1.72
CA LEU A 131 -23.93 5.53 -0.77
C LEU A 131 -24.94 5.23 0.34
N ARG A 132 -25.61 6.25 0.89
CA ARG A 132 -26.66 6.05 1.91
C ARG A 132 -27.88 5.32 1.35
N GLY A 133 -28.24 5.61 0.09
CA GLY A 133 -29.35 4.99 -0.62
C GLY A 133 -29.02 3.65 -1.27
N ALA A 134 -27.79 3.14 -1.13
CA ALA A 134 -27.33 1.89 -1.73
C ALA A 134 -28.07 0.69 -1.13
N SER A 135 -29.24 0.40 -1.69
CA SER A 135 -30.10 -0.69 -1.28
C SER A 135 -29.47 -2.03 -1.66
N GLY A 136 -29.45 -3.01 -0.75
CA GLY A 136 -28.99 -4.38 -1.04
C GLY A 136 -27.53 -4.69 -0.71
N VAL A 137 -26.77 -3.75 -0.13
CA VAL A 137 -25.39 -3.96 0.32
C VAL A 137 -25.21 -3.33 1.70
N ASP A 138 -24.95 -4.18 2.71
CA ASP A 138 -24.56 -3.68 4.02
C ASP A 138 -23.07 -3.29 4.01
N LEU A 139 -22.82 -1.98 3.97
CA LEU A 139 -21.48 -1.41 4.01
C LEU A 139 -21.00 -1.09 5.44
N SER A 140 -21.85 -1.30 6.46
CA SER A 140 -21.49 -1.00 7.85
C SER A 140 -20.30 -1.81 8.37
N PRO A 141 -20.10 -3.11 8.03
CA PRO A 141 -18.92 -3.86 8.48
C PRO A 141 -17.64 -3.31 7.88
N ILE A 142 -17.73 -2.77 6.65
CA ILE A 142 -16.62 -2.17 5.95
C ILE A 142 -16.25 -0.82 6.60
N GLY A 143 -17.24 0.02 6.91
CA GLY A 143 -17.03 1.29 7.61
C GLY A 143 -16.48 1.12 9.04
N ALA A 144 -16.86 0.04 9.72
CA ALA A 144 -16.36 -0.29 11.05
C ALA A 144 -14.86 -0.63 11.06
N ALA A 145 -14.37 -1.28 9.99
CA ALA A 145 -12.96 -1.66 9.78
C ALA A 145 -12.09 -0.53 9.21
N LEU A 146 -12.53 0.73 9.33
CA LEU A 146 -11.76 1.91 8.97
C LEU A 146 -11.57 2.75 10.22
N CYS A 147 -10.39 3.34 10.43
CA CYS A 147 -10.16 4.26 11.55
C CYS A 147 -11.22 5.38 11.61
N ALA A 148 -11.67 5.77 12.81
CA ALA A 148 -12.69 6.80 12.95
C ALA A 148 -12.21 8.17 12.43
N PRO A 149 -13.12 9.02 11.90
CA PRO A 149 -12.81 10.41 11.57
C PRO A 149 -12.24 11.18 12.77
N PRO A 150 -11.32 12.14 12.57
CA PRO A 150 -10.81 12.96 13.66
C PRO A 150 -11.92 13.85 14.22
N ALA A 151 -12.01 13.92 15.56
CA ALA A 151 -13.04 14.70 16.26
C ALA A 151 -12.99 16.20 15.92
N GLN A 152 -11.80 16.75 15.70
CA GLN A 152 -11.56 18.17 15.45
C GLN A 152 -10.60 18.37 14.27
N GLY A 153 -10.50 19.61 13.77
CA GLY A 153 -9.59 19.98 12.67
C GLY A 153 -10.13 19.65 11.28
N ARG A 154 -9.26 19.73 10.26
CA ARG A 154 -9.62 19.44 8.86
C ARG A 154 -9.93 17.95 8.68
N VAL A 155 -10.89 17.64 7.83
CA VAL A 155 -11.25 16.26 7.47
C VAL A 155 -10.91 15.99 6.01
N SER A 156 -10.58 14.74 5.71
CA SER A 156 -10.35 14.28 4.35
C SER A 156 -11.63 13.72 3.72
N VAL A 157 -11.61 13.51 2.40
CA VAL A 157 -12.70 12.84 1.67
C VAL A 157 -12.95 11.45 2.26
N ARG A 158 -11.87 10.73 2.59
CA ARG A 158 -11.92 9.45 3.30
C ARG A 158 -12.66 9.54 4.62
N ASP A 159 -12.46 10.58 5.42
CA ASP A 159 -13.11 10.69 6.74
C ASP A 159 -14.62 10.90 6.62
N VAL A 160 -15.04 11.71 5.64
CA VAL A 160 -16.47 11.92 5.33
C VAL A 160 -17.11 10.63 4.80
N LEU A 161 -16.41 9.88 3.95
CA LEU A 161 -16.85 8.56 3.50
C LEU A 161 -16.97 7.58 4.67
N THR A 162 -15.96 7.49 5.53
CA THR A 162 -15.98 6.61 6.70
C THR A 162 -17.13 6.94 7.65
N ALA A 163 -17.41 8.23 7.88
CA ALA A 163 -18.58 8.66 8.67
C ALA A 163 -19.89 8.16 8.03
N THR A 164 -20.00 8.29 6.70
CA THR A 164 -21.17 7.83 5.94
C THR A 164 -21.35 6.32 6.02
N LEU A 165 -20.28 5.55 5.83
CA LEU A 165 -20.30 4.07 5.88
C LEU A 165 -20.63 3.54 7.28
N ARG A 166 -20.25 4.28 8.33
CA ARG A 166 -20.58 3.96 9.72
C ARG A 166 -22.01 4.34 10.12
N GLY A 167 -22.81 4.88 9.19
CA GLY A 167 -24.17 5.36 9.48
C GLY A 167 -24.21 6.59 10.38
N SER A 168 -23.08 7.30 10.54
CA SER A 168 -23.06 8.57 11.28
C SER A 168 -23.69 9.66 10.43
N VAL A 169 -24.46 10.56 11.06
CA VAL A 169 -25.03 11.71 10.37
C VAL A 169 -23.88 12.62 9.92
N VAL A 170 -23.70 12.71 8.60
CA VAL A 170 -22.77 13.66 8.00
C VAL A 170 -23.43 15.04 8.06
N ASP A 171 -23.14 15.77 9.14
CA ASP A 171 -23.57 17.15 9.35
C ASP A 171 -22.85 18.11 8.39
N ALA A 172 -23.54 19.18 7.99
CA ALA A 172 -22.97 20.37 7.36
C ALA A 172 -21.70 20.90 8.07
N THR A 173 -21.58 20.76 9.40
CA THR A 173 -20.35 21.12 10.14
C THR A 173 -19.16 20.24 9.75
N LEU A 174 -19.36 18.94 9.53
CA LEU A 174 -18.33 18.01 9.07
C LEU A 174 -17.93 18.33 7.62
N LEU A 175 -18.91 18.62 6.76
CA LEU A 175 -18.67 18.98 5.36
C LEU A 175 -17.93 20.32 5.23
N LYS A 176 -18.18 21.30 6.11
CA LYS A 176 -17.43 22.57 6.16
C LYS A 176 -15.95 22.40 6.51
N ARG A 177 -15.58 21.31 7.17
CA ARG A 177 -14.19 20.99 7.53
C ARG A 177 -13.42 20.32 6.37
N LEU A 178 -14.10 19.97 5.28
CA LEU A 178 -13.51 19.37 4.09
C LEU A 178 -12.87 20.45 3.20
N PRO A 179 -11.57 20.34 2.86
CA PRO A 179 -10.94 21.25 1.90
C PRO A 179 -11.62 21.16 0.53
N GLY A 180 -12.04 22.30 -0.02
CA GLY A 180 -12.76 22.38 -1.31
C GLY A 180 -14.29 22.26 -1.19
N GLY A 181 -14.83 21.90 -0.02
CA GLY A 181 -16.27 21.78 0.19
C GLY A 181 -16.90 20.56 -0.49
N ALA A 182 -18.13 20.24 -0.11
CA ALA A 182 -18.86 19.06 -0.61
C ALA A 182 -19.35 19.20 -2.06
N ASP A 183 -19.36 20.43 -2.58
CA ASP A 183 -19.84 20.74 -3.93
C ASP A 183 -18.76 20.59 -5.01
N THR A 184 -17.52 20.30 -4.60
CA THR A 184 -16.44 20.06 -5.56
C THR A 184 -16.80 18.87 -6.47
N PRO A 185 -16.84 19.06 -7.80
CA PRO A 185 -17.15 17.98 -8.72
C PRO A 185 -16.05 16.92 -8.70
N MET A 186 -16.47 15.66 -8.52
CA MET A 186 -15.60 14.50 -8.48
C MET A 186 -16.26 13.32 -9.18
N SER A 187 -15.49 12.52 -9.90
CA SER A 187 -15.95 11.25 -10.45
C SER A 187 -15.60 10.08 -9.52
N LEU A 188 -16.34 8.97 -9.63
CA LEU A 188 -16.09 7.77 -8.83
C LEU A 188 -14.65 7.21 -8.95
N PRO A 189 -13.99 7.21 -10.13
CA PRO A 189 -12.58 6.85 -10.25
C PRO A 189 -11.65 7.71 -9.39
N LYS A 190 -11.87 9.03 -9.41
CA LYS A 190 -11.09 9.98 -8.61
C LYS A 190 -11.38 9.81 -7.12
N LEU A 191 -12.64 9.57 -6.76
CA LEU A 191 -13.06 9.29 -5.39
C LEU A 191 -12.40 8.03 -4.82
N ALA A 192 -12.44 6.92 -5.58
CA ALA A 192 -11.82 5.66 -5.19
C ALA A 192 -10.29 5.80 -5.03
N HIS A 193 -9.63 6.48 -5.97
CA HIS A 193 -8.19 6.75 -5.89
C HIS A 193 -7.84 7.63 -4.68
N ALA A 194 -8.63 8.68 -4.41
CA ALA A 194 -8.44 9.54 -3.25
C ALA A 194 -8.60 8.76 -1.93
N LEU A 195 -9.65 7.95 -1.82
CA LEU A 195 -9.89 7.06 -0.67
C LEU A 195 -8.70 6.10 -0.46
N PHE A 196 -8.27 5.40 -1.51
CA PHE A 196 -7.15 4.47 -1.46
C PHE A 196 -5.87 5.15 -0.95
N ARG A 197 -5.52 6.31 -1.52
CA ARG A 197 -4.31 7.06 -1.14
C ARG A 197 -4.37 7.54 0.31
N GLN A 198 -5.52 8.09 0.73
CA GLN A 198 -5.70 8.65 2.07
C GLN A 198 -5.69 7.54 3.14
N GLU A 199 -6.33 6.40 2.87
CA GLU A 199 -6.30 5.26 3.80
C GLU A 199 -4.88 4.66 3.89
N LYS A 200 -4.17 4.50 2.77
CA LYS A 200 -2.76 4.06 2.80
C LYS A 200 -1.87 5.03 3.58
N ALA A 201 -2.07 6.33 3.44
CA ALA A 201 -1.33 7.33 4.23
C ALA A 201 -1.58 7.17 5.74
N LEU A 202 -2.83 6.88 6.13
CA LEU A 202 -3.19 6.62 7.53
C LEU A 202 -2.55 5.33 8.06
N ILE A 203 -2.55 4.26 7.27
CA ILE A 203 -1.86 2.99 7.59
C ILE A 203 -0.35 3.22 7.76
N LEU A 204 0.25 4.10 6.96
CA LEU A 204 1.67 4.48 7.08
C LEU A 204 1.95 5.28 8.35
N ALA A 205 1.04 6.17 8.74
CA ALA A 205 1.12 6.94 9.98
C ALA A 205 0.89 6.11 11.26
N GLY A 206 0.60 4.80 11.12
CA GLY A 206 0.39 3.88 12.26
C GLY A 206 -1.07 3.69 12.64
N GLY A 207 -2.01 4.24 11.86
CA GLY A 207 -3.41 3.90 12.00
C GLY A 207 -3.63 2.43 11.65
N LYS A 208 -4.29 1.69 12.53
CA LYS A 208 -4.78 0.34 12.21
C LYS A 208 -6.14 0.48 11.51
N PRO A 209 -6.37 -0.23 10.38
CA PRO A 209 -7.71 -0.38 9.83
C PRO A 209 -8.61 -1.10 10.84
#